data_AF-A0A0R1REV0-F1
#
_entry.id   AF-A0A0R1REV0-F1
#
_cell.length_a   1.000
_cell.length_b   1.000
_cell.length_c   1.000
_cell.angle_alpha   90.00
_cell.angle_beta   90.00
_cell.angle_gamma   90.00
#
_symmetry.space_group_name_H-M   'P 1'
#
loop_
_entity.id
_entity.type
_entity.pdbx_description
1 polymer ?
#
loop_
_entity_poly.entity_id
_entity_poly.type
_entity_poly.pdbx_seq_one_letter_code
_entity_poly.pdbx_strand_id
1 'polypeptide(L)' 'MIRTFKTAKVQLLMVGDGHEDGINRSFSHIDENATDDQIQKLGTILETITSDKFENAIVISSYRIDKK' A
#
# COMPACT_ATOMS: atom_id res chain seq x y z
N MET A 1 -9.28 26.66 10.00
CA MET A 1 -8.63 25.42 10.48
C MET A 1 -8.11 24.72 9.23
N ILE A 2 -6.83 24.86 8.91
CA ILE A 2 -6.25 24.34 7.66
C ILE A 2 -5.68 22.97 7.97
N ARG A 3 -6.21 21.94 7.31
CA ARG A 3 -5.84 20.53 7.57
C ARG A 3 -4.49 20.24 6.91
N THR A 4 -3.52 19.93 7.76
CA THR A 4 -2.15 19.56 7.44
C THR A 4 -2.10 18.19 6.74
N PHE A 5 -1.21 18.08 5.75
CA PHE A 5 -0.92 16.92 4.92
C PHE A 5 -1.20 15.56 5.58
N LYS A 6 -2.10 14.79 4.93
CA LYS A 6 -2.50 13.44 5.30
C LYS A 6 -1.86 12.50 4.28
N THR A 7 -0.88 11.71 4.70
CA THR A 7 -0.18 10.77 3.82
C THR A 7 -0.57 9.35 4.19
N ALA A 8 -1.11 8.61 3.23
CA ALA A 8 -1.28 7.17 3.35
C ALA A 8 -0.09 6.46 2.69
N LYS A 9 0.33 5.36 3.31
CA LYS A 9 1.35 4.45 2.80
C LYS A 9 0.73 3.08 2.69
N VAL A 10 0.92 2.41 1.56
CA VAL A 10 0.48 1.02 1.35
C VAL A 10 1.72 0.14 1.23
N GLN A 11 1.75 -0.96 1.96
CA GLN A 11 2.78 -1.98 1.84
C GLN A 11 2.15 -3.24 1.29
N LEU A 12 2.57 -3.66 0.10
CA LEU A 12 2.11 -4.89 -0.53
C LEU A 12 3.18 -5.97 -0.32
N LEU A 13 2.79 -7.08 0.29
CA LEU A 13 3.61 -8.27 0.40
C LEU A 13 3.38 -9.14 -0.83
N MET A 14 4.44 -9.42 -1.58
CA MET A 14 4.39 -10.31 -2.73
C MET A 14 5.36 -11.47 -2.54
N VAL A 15 4.96 -12.69 -2.90
CA VAL A 15 5.75 -13.92 -2.73
C VAL A 15 5.82 -14.63 -4.07
N GLY A 16 7.02 -14.95 -4.55
CA GLY A 16 7.22 -15.51 -5.88
C GLY A 16 8.51 -16.30 -6.00
N ASP A 17 8.73 -16.88 -7.18
CA ASP A 17 9.94 -17.63 -7.49
C ASP A 17 11.16 -16.68 -7.44
N GLY A 18 12.07 -16.88 -6.48
CA GLY A 18 13.18 -15.96 -6.17
C GLY A 18 12.92 -14.97 -5.03
N HIS A 19 11.68 -14.89 -4.53
CA HIS A 19 11.28 -14.12 -3.34
C HIS A 19 10.44 -15.01 -2.40
N GLU A 20 11.03 -16.13 -1.97
CA GLU A 20 10.36 -17.14 -1.13
C GLU A 20 9.99 -16.59 0.26
N ASP A 21 10.82 -15.71 0.81
CA ASP A 21 10.56 -14.98 2.07
C ASP A 21 9.58 -13.80 1.90
N GLY A 22 9.19 -13.50 0.67
CA GLY A 22 8.31 -12.38 0.32
C GLY A 22 9.03 -11.03 0.23
N ILE A 23 8.65 -10.24 -0.76
CA ILE A 23 9.11 -8.86 -0.98
C ILE A 23 8.02 -7.87 -0.58
N ASN A 24 8.40 -6.91 0.28
CA ASN A 24 7.52 -5.80 0.68
C ASN A 24 7.70 -4.60 -0.26
N ARG A 25 6.70 -4.36 -1.12
CA ARG A 25 6.61 -3.18 -1.98
C ARG A 25 5.87 -2.06 -1.24
N SER A 26 6.60 -1.04 -0.83
CA SER A 26 6.04 0.12 -0.12
C SER A 26 5.74 1.27 -1.08
N PHE A 27 4.48 1.69 -1.14
CA PHE A 27 3.99 2.85 -1.89
C PHE A 27 3.65 3.98 -0.91
N SER A 28 4.40 5.08 -1.00
CA SER A 28 4.18 6.28 -0.20
C SER A 28 3.37 7.30 -1.00
N HIS A 29 2.58 8.14 -0.31
CA HIS A 29 1.72 9.18 -0.92
C HIS A 29 0.48 8.63 -1.63
N ILE A 30 -0.13 7.61 -1.06
CA ILE A 30 -1.44 7.12 -1.50
C ILE A 30 -2.51 8.14 -1.06
N ASP A 31 -3.52 8.34 -1.91
CA ASP A 31 -4.66 9.20 -1.60
C ASP A 31 -5.43 8.68 -0.38
N GLU A 32 -5.96 9.57 0.46
CA GLU A 32 -6.68 9.16 1.66
C GLU A 32 -8.01 8.44 1.36
N ASN A 33 -8.55 8.65 0.16
CA ASN A 33 -9.77 8.00 -0.31
C ASN A 33 -9.48 6.73 -1.11
N ALA A 34 -8.22 6.28 -1.15
CA ALA A 34 -7.87 5.00 -1.75
C ALA A 34 -8.63 3.89 -1.01
N THR A 35 -9.52 3.22 -1.72
CA THR A 35 -10.34 2.16 -1.14
C THR A 35 -9.58 0.84 -1.13
N ASP A 36 -9.98 -0.07 -0.25
CA ASP A 36 -9.41 -1.42 -0.19
C ASP A 36 -9.51 -2.15 -1.55
N ASP A 37 -10.59 -1.93 -2.32
CA ASP A 37 -10.74 -2.46 -3.69
C ASP A 37 -9.66 -1.95 -4.65
N GLN A 38 -9.28 -0.68 -4.57
CA GLN A 38 -8.21 -0.12 -5.40
C GLN A 38 -6.85 -0.69 -5.02
N ILE A 39 -6.63 -0.94 -3.73
CA ILE A 39 -5.39 -1.52 -3.22
C ILE A 39 -5.30 -3.01 -3.60
N GLN A 40 -6.40 -3.76 -3.53
CA GLN A 40 -6.46 -5.13 -4.03
C GLN A 40 -6.22 -5.19 -5.54
N LYS A 41 -6.85 -4.29 -6.32
CA LYS A 41 -6.59 -4.19 -7.77
C LYS A 41 -5.13 -3.91 -8.08
N LEU A 42 -4.48 -3.03 -7.29
CA LEU A 42 -3.04 -2.78 -7.43
C LEU A 42 -2.23 -4.05 -7.17
N GLY A 43 -2.57 -4.81 -6.13
CA GLY A 43 -1.98 -6.13 -5.84
C GLY A 43 -2.14 -7.10 -7.02
N THR A 44 -3.36 -7.29 -7.52
CA THR A 44 -3.65 -8.20 -8.64
C THR A 44 -2.97 -7.78 -9.95
N ILE A 45 -2.87 -6.47 -10.22
CA ILE A 45 -2.11 -5.98 -11.38
C ILE A 45 -0.64 -6.33 -11.21
N LEU A 46 -0.08 -6.14 -10.01
CA LEU A 46 1.29 -6.52 -9.71
C LEU A 46 1.52 -8.02 -9.91
N GLU A 47 0.58 -8.88 -9.50
CA GLU A 47 0.63 -10.33 -9.80
C GLU A 47 0.59 -10.66 -11.29
N THR A 48 0.02 -9.78 -12.11
CA THR A 48 -0.05 -10.01 -13.55
C THR A 48 1.24 -9.58 -14.25
N ILE A 49 1.92 -8.56 -13.73
CA ILE A 49 3.15 -8.02 -14.33
C ILE A 49 4.43 -8.57 -13.69
N THR A 50 4.33 -9.15 -12.50
CA THR A 50 5.41 -9.87 -11.84
C THR A 50 5.03 -11.34 -11.71
N SER A 51 5.99 -12.26 -11.73
CA SER A 51 5.71 -13.68 -11.45
C SER A 51 5.51 -13.95 -9.95
N ASP A 52 5.26 -12.90 -9.14
CA ASP A 52 5.01 -12.99 -7.71
C ASP A 52 3.50 -12.97 -7.45
N LYS A 53 3.06 -13.70 -6.43
CA LYS A 53 1.70 -13.65 -5.91
C LYS A 53 1.54 -12.58 -4.85
N PHE A 54 0.40 -11.92 -4.84
CA PHE A 54 0.05 -10.92 -3.85
C PHE A 54 -0.61 -11.63 -2.67
N GLU A 55 0.04 -11.55 -1.51
CA GLU A 55 -0.43 -12.19 -0.27
C GLU A 55 -1.25 -11.22 0.57
N ASN A 56 -0.73 -10.00 0.78
CA ASN A 56 -1.34 -9.08 1.74
C ASN A 56 -1.01 -7.61 1.46
N ALA A 57 -1.93 -6.72 1.82
CA ALA A 57 -1.74 -5.26 1.79
C ALA A 57 -1.93 -4.67 3.18
N ILE A 58 -0.95 -3.89 3.63
CA ILE A 58 -1.02 -3.13 4.87
C ILE A 58 -1.15 -1.64 4.52
N VAL A 59 -2.26 -1.03 4.94
CA VAL A 59 -2.51 0.40 4.76
C VAL A 59 -2.17 1.13 6.05
N ILE A 60 -1.18 2.01 5.98
CA ILE A 60 -0.76 2.86 7.09
C ILE A 60 -1.22 4.28 6.77
N SER A 61 -2.28 4.72 7.42
CA SER A 61 -2.75 6.11 7.34
C SER A 61 -2.13 6.92 8.48
N SER A 62 -1.43 7.99 8.15
CA SER A 62 -0.88 8.93 9.13
C SER A 62 -1.67 10.23 9.11
N TYR A 63 -2.25 10.60 10.25
CA TYR A 63 -2.89 11.90 10.45
C TYR A 63 -2.08 12.72 11.44
N ARG A 64 -1.59 13.90 11.04
CA ARG A 64 -1.01 14.86 11.97
C ARG A 64 -2.15 15.70 12.55
N ILE A 65 -2.47 15.46 13.83
CA ILE A 65 -3.35 16.36 14.59
C ILE A 65 -2.47 17.50 15.11
N ASP A 66 -2.65 18.68 14.53
CA ASP A 66 -2.06 19.90 15.09
C ASP A 66 -2.84 20.27 16.35
N LYS A 67 -2.25 20.01 17.53
CA LYS A 67 -2.82 20.41 18.82
C LYS A 67 -2.57 21.91 18.98
N LYS A 68 -3.65 22.68 18.84
CA LYS A 68 -3.71 24.12 19.11
C LYS A 68 -3.40 24.42 20.58
#